data_AF-A0ABC9VK00-F1
#
_entry.id   AF-A0ABC9VK00-F1
#
_cell.length_a   1.000
_cell.length_b   1.000
_cell.length_c   1.000
_cell.angle_alpha   90.00
_cell.angle_beta   90.00
_cell.angle_gamma   90.00
#
_symmetry.space_group_name_H-M   'P 1'
#
loop_
_entity.id
_entity.type
_entity.pdbx_description
1 polymer ?
#
loop_
_entity_poly.entity_id
_entity_poly.type
_entity_poly.pdbx_seq_one_letter_code
_entity_poly.pdbx_strand_id
1 'polypeptide(L)' 'MTIYEMFVQMWQLDYQMKLVGFDKVYFQNLVKSGQLKAEDYQKIVGEAYERTDNQVSGAPQA' A
#
# COMPACT_ATOMS: atom_id res chain seq x y z
N MET A 1 -16.81 8.71 -9.25
CA MET A 1 -15.64 9.05 -8.42
C MET A 1 -16.04 8.98 -6.96
N THR A 2 -15.51 8.00 -6.26
CA THR A 2 -15.68 7.80 -4.82
C THR A 2 -14.60 8.55 -4.05
N ILE A 3 -14.82 8.75 -2.74
CA ILE A 3 -13.82 9.33 -1.84
C ILE A 3 -12.52 8.53 -1.87
N TYR A 4 -12.61 7.20 -1.92
CA TYR A 4 -11.45 6.31 -2.05
C TYR A 4 -10.64 6.59 -3.31
N GLU A 5 -11.29 6.68 -4.47
CA GLU A 5 -10.61 7.00 -5.73
C GLU A 5 -9.92 8.37 -5.68
N MET A 6 -10.51 9.34 -4.97
CA MET A 6 -9.91 10.66 -4.77
C MET A 6 -8.63 10.58 -3.91
N PHE A 7 -8.63 9.77 -2.84
CA PHE A 7 -7.43 9.52 -2.03
C PHE A 7 -6.32 8.83 -2.83
N VAL A 8 -6.64 7.82 -3.64
CA VAL A 8 -5.65 7.14 -4.48
C VAL A 8 -4.99 8.11 -5.47
N GLN A 9 -5.76 9.02 -6.08
CA GLN A 9 -5.19 10.04 -6.97
C GLN A 9 -4.30 11.04 -6.24
N MET A 10 -4.71 11.48 -5.05
CA MET A 10 -3.91 12.40 -4.23
C MET A 10 -2.61 11.73 -3.78
N TRP A 11 -2.68 10.50 -3.30
CA TRP A 11 -1.51 9.70 -2.93
C TRP A 11 -0.55 9.45 -4.09
N GLN A 12 -1.06 9.24 -5.31
CA GLN A 12 -0.23 9.13 -6.50
C GLN A 12 0.56 10.44 -6.73
N LEU A 13 -0.10 11.60 -6.61
CA LEU A 13 0.57 12.89 -6.72
C LEU A 13 1.60 13.09 -5.60
N ASP A 14 1.27 12.75 -4.35
CA ASP A 14 2.17 12.87 -3.19
C ASP A 14 3.44 12.04 -3.38
N TYR A 15 3.31 10.81 -3.88
CA TYR A 15 4.43 9.92 -4.21
C TYR A 15 5.26 10.47 -5.38
N GLN A 16 4.62 10.95 -6.44
CA GLN A 16 5.32 11.54 -7.60
C GLN A 16 6.07 12.83 -7.25
N MET A 17 5.51 13.65 -6.36
CA MET A 17 6.16 14.86 -5.83
C MET A 17 7.23 14.55 -4.78
N LYS A 18 7.41 13.27 -4.41
CA LYS A 18 8.36 12.81 -3.39
C LYS A 18 8.16 13.56 -2.07
N LEU A 19 6.90 13.76 -1.67
CA LEU A 19 6.60 14.38 -0.40
C LEU A 19 7.15 13.53 0.75
N VAL A 20 7.73 14.20 1.74
CA VAL A 20 8.32 13.53 2.91
C VAL A 20 7.25 12.70 3.62
N GLY A 21 7.52 11.41 3.79
CA GLY A 21 6.61 10.46 4.44
C GLY A 21 5.65 9.70 3.49
N PHE A 22 5.65 10.02 2.19
CA PHE A 22 4.90 9.30 1.17
C PHE A 22 5.83 8.43 0.34
N ASP A 23 6.53 7.50 1.00
CA ASP A 23 7.42 6.53 0.36
C ASP A 23 6.79 5.13 0.26
N LYS A 24 7.52 4.18 -0.33
CA LYS A 24 7.03 2.81 -0.55
C LYS A 24 6.55 2.16 0.75
N VAL A 25 7.24 2.38 1.87
CA VAL A 25 6.92 1.75 3.16
C VAL A 25 5.59 2.27 3.69
N TYR A 26 5.32 3.57 3.53
CA TYR A 26 4.02 4.16 3.87
C TYR A 26 2.88 3.47 3.13
N PHE A 27 3.00 3.34 1.80
CA PHE A 27 1.97 2.70 0.98
C PHE A 27 1.84 1.21 1.25
N GLN A 28 2.94 0.51 1.53
CA GLN A 28 2.90 -0.89 1.95
C GLN A 28 2.12 -1.07 3.26
N ASN A 29 2.26 -0.16 4.22
CA ASN A 29 1.52 -0.20 5.48
C ASN A 29 0.03 0.07 5.27
N LEU A 30 -0.35 0.98 4.36
CA LEU A 30 -1.76 1.19 4.01
C LEU A 30 -2.39 -0.06 3.40
N VAL A 31 -1.64 -0.82 2.59
CA VAL A 31 -2.10 -2.12 2.08
C VAL A 31 -2.27 -3.13 3.21
N LYS A 32 -1.29 -3.23 4.13
CA LYS A 32 -1.37 -4.13 5.29
C LYS A 32 -2.57 -3.82 6.19
N SER A 33 -2.87 -2.54 6.40
CA SER A 33 -4.01 -2.07 7.20
C SER A 33 -5.36 -2.15 6.48
N GLY A 34 -5.39 -2.53 5.20
CA GLY A 34 -6.61 -2.61 4.40
C GLY A 34 -7.17 -1.25 3.94
N GLN A 35 -6.42 -0.16 4.12
CA GLN A 35 -6.81 1.18 3.68
C GLN A 35 -6.49 1.44 2.20
N LEU A 36 -5.57 0.66 1.62
CA LEU A 36 -5.19 0.72 0.21
C LEU A 36 -5.26 -0.69 -0.39
N LYS A 37 -5.78 -0.83 -1.61
CA LYS A 37 -5.76 -2.11 -2.34
C LYS A 37 -4.37 -2.34 -2.94
N ALA A 38 -3.95 -3.60 -3.00
CA ALA A 38 -2.68 -3.98 -3.64
C ALA A 38 -2.59 -3.54 -5.12
N GLU A 39 -3.70 -3.59 -5.84
CA GLU A 39 -3.79 -3.10 -7.23
C GLU A 39 -3.56 -1.58 -7.33
N ASP A 40 -4.06 -0.81 -6.35
CA ASP A 40 -3.90 0.65 -6.33
C ASP A 40 -2.52 1.06 -5.80
N TYR A 41 -1.91 0.26 -4.92
CA TYR A 41 -0.49 0.40 -4.58
C TYR A 41 0.40 0.35 -5.83
N GLN A 42 0.16 -0.60 -6.73
CA GLN A 42 0.92 -0.70 -7.98
C GLN A 42 0.75 0.54 -8.85
N LYS A 43 -0.43 1.18 -8.84
CA LYS A 43 -0.66 2.42 -9.59
C LYS A 43 0.11 3.60 -9.01
N ILE A 44 0.24 3.67 -7.68
CA ILE A 44 0.95 4.75 -6.99
C ILE A 44 2.47 4.58 -7.13
N VAL A 45 2.97 3.38 -6.78
CA VAL A 45 4.40 3.11 -6.64
C VAL A 45 5.06 2.66 -7.94
N GLY A 46 4.28 2.09 -8.87
CA GLY A 46 4.77 1.52 -10.13
C GLY A 46 5.28 0.08 -10.02
N GLU A 47 5.28 -0.50 -8.82
CA GLU A 47 5.73 -1.86 -8.54
C GLU A 47 4.58 -2.68 -7.96
N ALA A 48 4.54 -3.98 -8.27
CA ALA A 48 3.57 -4.88 -7.66
C ALA A 48 3.76 -4.90 -6.13
N TYR A 49 2.66 -4.94 -5.38
CA TYR A 49 2.74 -5.15 -3.95
C TYR A 49 3.17 -6.60 -3.67
N GLU A 50 4.43 -6.78 -3.32
CA GLU A 50 4.93 -8.06 -2.82
C GLU A 50 4.70 -8.13 -1.33
N ARG A 51 3.72 -8.94 -0.91
CA ARG A 51 3.54 -9.27 0.50
C ARG A 51 4.69 -10.18 0.91
N THR A 52 5.76 -9.62 1.46
CA THR A 52 6.79 -10.41 2.16
C THR A 52 6.21 -10.82 3.53
N ASP A 53 5.19 -11.68 3.50
CA ASP A 53 4.67 -12.31 4.70
C ASP A 53 5.64 -13.43 5.09
N ASN A 54 6.77 -13.05 5.69
CA ASN A 54 7.52 -13.96 6.56
C ASN A 54 6.83 -14.07 7.93
N GLN A 55 5.51 -13.86 7.99
CA GLN A 55 4.74 -14.23 9.16
C GLN A 55 4.63 -15.75 9.10
N VAL A 56 5.56 -16.42 9.78
CA VAL A 56 5.48 -17.83 10.15
C VAL A 56 4.03 -18.10 10.55
N SER A 57 3.32 -18.86 9.71
CA SER A 57 2.12 -19.57 10.11
C SER A 57 2.57 -20.56 11.19
N GLY A 58 2.67 -20.07 12.42
CA GLY A 58 2.70 -20.91 13.60
C GLY A 58 1.33 -21.55 13.67
N ALA A 59 1.22 -22.74 13.05
CA ALA A 59 0.07 -23.61 13.19
C ALA A 59 -0.32 -23.71 14.68
N PRO A 60 -1.63 -23.80 15.02
CA PRO A 60 -2.00 -24.22 16.35
C PRO A 60 -1.53 -25.67 16.51
N GLN A 61 -0.41 -25.88 17.21
CA GLN A 61 -0.06 -27.22 17.66
C GLN A 61 -0.91 -27.51 18.89
N ALA A 62 -1.75 -28.54 18.73
CA ALA A 62 -2.65 -29.13 19.70
C ALA A 62 -1.94 -29.69 20.94
#